data_AF-A0A6I5CDJ5-F1
#
_entry.id   AF-A0A6I5CDJ5-F1
#
_cell.length_a   1.000
_cell.length_b   1.000
_cell.length_c   1.000
_cell.angle_alpha   90.00
_cell.angle_beta   90.00
_cell.angle_gamma   90.00
#
_symmetry.space_group_name_H-M   'P 1'
#
loop_
_entity.id
_entity.type
_entity.pdbx_description
1 polymer ?
#
loop_
_entity_poly.entity_id
_entity_poly.type
_entity_poly.pdbx_seq_one_letter_code
_entity_poly.pdbx_strand_id
1 'polypeptide(L)'
;MSHSVYGCLMAVDRDHVLRSAAALLTRKSTATMDEVARAAGISRATLHRHFAGRDALVRALEALGIQECEAALDAARPDEGPARDAVRRLVRAIEPAAGLLSFLYTENQL
;
A
#
# COMPACT_ATOMS: atom_id res chain seq x y z
N MET A 1 -5.87 31.45 30.35
CA MET A 1 -5.11 30.26 30.79
C MET A 1 -5.26 29.23 29.69
N SER A 2 -4.30 29.25 28.76
CA SER A 2 -4.33 28.52 27.50
C SER A 2 -3.25 27.44 27.56
N HIS A 3 -3.63 26.17 27.67
CA HIS A 3 -2.71 25.07 27.41
C HIS A 3 -3.44 23.86 26.84
N SER A 4 -2.88 23.37 25.73
CA SER A 4 -2.94 21.99 25.24
C SER A 4 -4.08 21.59 24.30
N VAL A 5 -4.28 22.36 23.22
CA VAL A 5 -4.94 21.90 21.97
C VAL A 5 -3.92 21.33 20.96
N TYR A 6 -2.65 21.14 21.33
CA TYR A 6 -1.58 20.69 20.42
C TYR A 6 -1.47 19.16 20.24
N GLY A 7 -2.53 18.40 20.53
CA GLY A 7 -2.57 16.95 20.32
C GLY A 7 -3.14 16.50 18.97
N CYS A 8 -3.62 17.42 18.13
CA CYS A 8 -4.55 17.10 17.03
C CYS A 8 -4.19 17.75 15.67
N LEU A 9 -2.92 17.75 15.25
CA LEU A 9 -2.58 18.02 13.85
C LEU A 9 -1.54 17.00 13.36
N MET A 10 -1.98 16.12 12.45
CA MET A 10 -1.22 15.07 11.74
C MET A 10 -1.07 13.74 12.51
N ALA A 11 -2.19 13.09 12.83
CA ALA A 11 -2.21 11.63 12.76
C ALA A 11 -1.95 11.29 11.29
N VAL A 12 -0.69 11.05 10.94
CA VAL A 12 -0.30 10.52 9.65
C VAL A 12 -1.15 9.29 9.39
N ASP A 13 -1.99 9.36 8.36
CA ASP A 13 -2.82 8.25 7.97
C ASP A 13 -1.91 7.11 7.50
N ARG A 14 -1.92 5.99 8.23
CA ARG A 14 -1.11 4.81 7.94
C ARG A 14 -1.38 4.32 6.52
N ASP A 15 -2.61 4.46 6.05
CA ASP A 15 -3.01 4.04 4.71
C ASP A 15 -2.43 4.97 3.63
N HIS A 16 -2.39 6.27 3.89
CA HIS A 16 -1.70 7.22 3.01
C HIS A 16 -0.20 6.92 2.89
N VAL A 17 0.45 6.57 3.99
CA VAL A 17 1.87 6.18 3.98
C VAL A 17 2.06 4.90 3.18
N LEU A 18 1.21 3.89 3.36
CA LEU A 18 1.29 2.63 2.61
C LEU A 18 1.07 2.84 1.12
N ARG A 19 0.08 3.65 0.72
CA ARG A 19 -0.16 3.98 -0.69
C ARG A 19 1.01 4.74 -1.32
N SER A 20 1.58 5.69 -0.59
CA SER A 20 2.77 6.43 -1.05
C SER A 20 3.99 5.53 -1.18
N ALA A 21 4.20 4.62 -0.21
CA ALA A 21 5.26 3.62 -0.25
C ALA A 21 5.10 2.64 -1.41
N ALA A 22 3.88 2.12 -1.63
CA ALA A 22 3.55 1.25 -2.74
C ALA A 22 3.90 1.91 -4.08
N ALA A 23 3.43 3.15 -4.30
CA ALA A 23 3.68 3.89 -5.53
C ALA A 23 5.18 4.13 -5.79
N LEU A 24 5.97 4.39 -4.75
CA LEU A 24 7.42 4.57 -4.85
C LEU A 24 8.12 3.24 -5.16
N LEU A 25 7.82 2.18 -4.41
CA LEU A 25 8.51 0.90 -4.49
C LEU A 25 8.21 0.15 -5.79
N THR A 26 7.02 0.33 -6.36
CA THR A 26 6.69 -0.15 -7.71
C THR A 26 7.61 0.47 -8.78
N ARG A 27 8.02 1.74 -8.62
CA ARG A 27 8.90 2.43 -9.58
C ARG A 27 10.38 2.23 -9.27
N LYS A 28 10.72 2.08 -7.99
CA LYS A 28 12.08 1.94 -7.46
C LYS A 28 12.05 0.99 -6.27
N SER A 29 12.18 -0.31 -6.54
CA SER A 29 12.17 -1.35 -5.48
C SER A 29 13.28 -1.13 -4.45
N THR A 30 14.43 -0.58 -4.85
CA THR A 30 15.58 -0.28 -3.98
C THR A 30 15.44 1.01 -3.18
N ALA A 31 14.27 1.66 -3.17
CA ALA A 31 14.07 2.89 -2.41
C ALA A 31 14.34 2.69 -0.91
N THR A 32 15.04 3.64 -0.31
CA THR A 32 15.39 3.61 1.12
C THR A 32 14.21 4.05 2.00
N MET A 33 14.26 3.73 3.28
CA MET A 33 13.24 4.20 4.25
C MET A 33 13.16 5.73 4.31
N ASP A 34 14.25 6.45 4.07
CA ASP A 34 14.24 7.92 4.02
C ASP A 34 13.54 8.45 2.78
N GLU A 35 13.73 7.79 1.64
CA GLU A 35 13.01 8.13 0.40
C GLU A 35 11.51 7.84 0.54
N VAL A 36 11.12 6.75 1.20
CA VAL A 36 9.72 6.43 1.51
C VAL A 36 9.11 7.51 2.42
N ALA A 37 9.81 7.89 3.49
CA ALA A 37 9.33 8.95 4.41
C ALA A 37 9.11 10.27 3.66
N ARG A 38 10.07 10.64 2.80
CA ARG A 38 9.98 11.84 1.96
C ARG A 38 8.81 11.77 0.97
N ALA A 39 8.59 10.63 0.33
CA ALA A 39 7.46 10.44 -0.60
C ALA A 39 6.10 10.54 0.10
N ALA A 40 6.00 10.07 1.35
CA ALA A 40 4.80 10.18 2.16
C ALA A 40 4.66 11.54 2.89
N GLY A 41 5.60 12.46 2.73
CA GLY A 41 5.55 13.79 3.36
C GLY A 41 5.77 13.77 4.88
N ILE A 42 6.45 12.74 5.42
CA ILE A 42 6.65 12.55 6.87
C ILE A 42 8.14 12.45 7.23
N SER A 43 8.45 12.59 8.52
CA SER A 43 9.81 12.34 9.02
C SER A 43 10.13 10.85 9.10
N ARG A 44 11.41 10.49 8.98
CA ARG A 44 11.91 9.11 9.21
C ARG A 44 11.49 8.57 10.58
N ALA A 45 11.54 9.40 11.62
CA ALA A 45 11.11 9.02 12.96
C ALA A 45 9.61 8.69 13.02
N THR A 46 8.76 9.44 12.31
CA THR A 46 7.34 9.12 12.19
C THR A 46 7.12 7.83 11.42
N LEU A 47 7.80 7.64 10.29
CA LEU A 47 7.73 6.38 9.53
C LEU A 47 8.12 5.18 10.41
N HIS A 48 9.21 5.31 11.18
CA HIS A 48 9.69 4.25 12.07
C HIS A 48 8.70 3.89 13.18
N ARG A 49 7.91 4.87 13.67
CA ARG A 49 6.82 4.61 14.63
C ARG A 49 5.69 3.78 14.03
N HIS A 50 5.42 3.91 12.73
CA HIS A 50 4.40 3.10 12.04
C HIS A 50 4.95 1.74 11.56
N PHE A 51 6.21 1.70 11.14
CA PHE A 51 6.89 0.54 10.58
C PHE A 51 8.32 0.46 11.12
N ALA A 52 8.59 -0.56 11.94
CA ALA A 52 9.90 -0.79 12.56
C ALA A 52 10.93 -1.36 11.56
N GLY A 53 11.20 -0.62 10.48
CA GLY A 53 12.11 -1.00 9.41
C GLY A 53 11.42 -1.46 8.12
N ARG A 54 12.25 -1.83 7.13
CA ARG A 54 11.80 -2.20 5.79
C ARG A 54 10.90 -3.44 5.82
N ASP A 55 11.27 -4.48 6.55
CA ASP A 55 10.49 -5.73 6.60
C ASP A 55 9.09 -5.50 7.17
N ALA A 56 8.95 -4.63 8.18
CA ALA A 56 7.66 -4.27 8.74
C ALA A 56 6.79 -3.48 7.75
N LEU A 57 7.41 -2.64 6.91
CA LEU A 57 6.74 -1.94 5.83
C LEU A 57 6.31 -2.92 4.72
N VAL A 58 7.20 -3.83 4.30
CA VAL A 58 6.90 -4.83 3.27
C VAL A 58 5.75 -5.73 3.70
N ARG A 59 5.75 -6.25 4.94
CA ARG A 59 4.61 -7.03 5.46
C ARG A 59 3.29 -6.27 5.46
N ALA A 60 3.33 -4.96 5.74
CA ALA A 60 2.13 -4.14 5.68
C ALA A 60 1.67 -3.89 4.22
N LEU A 61 2.61 -3.79 3.28
CA LEU A 61 2.31 -3.72 1.85
C LEU A 61 1.77 -5.06 1.31
N GLU A 62 2.24 -6.20 1.80
CA GLU A 62 1.67 -7.52 1.51
C GLU A 62 0.21 -7.60 1.94
N ALA A 63 -0.07 -7.21 3.18
CA ALA A 63 -1.44 -7.16 3.68
C ALA A 63 -2.31 -6.22 2.82
N LEU A 64 -1.81 -5.05 2.44
CA LEU A 64 -2.51 -4.15 1.52
C LEU A 64 -2.76 -4.84 0.16
N GLY A 65 -1.77 -5.51 -0.41
CA GLY A 65 -1.91 -6.22 -1.68
C GLY A 65 -2.98 -7.31 -1.64
N ILE A 66 -3.08 -8.06 -0.54
CA ILE A 66 -4.14 -9.05 -0.32
C ILE A 66 -5.52 -8.37 -0.28
N GLN A 67 -5.65 -7.27 0.47
CA GLN A 67 -6.92 -6.53 0.56
C GLN A 67 -7.37 -5.97 -0.79
N GLU A 68 -6.44 -5.45 -1.60
CA GLU A 68 -6.75 -4.96 -2.95
C GLU A 68 -7.17 -6.11 -3.89
N CYS A 69 -6.55 -7.30 -3.76
CA CYS A 69 -6.96 -8.50 -4.49
C CYS A 69 -8.38 -8.96 -4.11
N GLU A 70 -8.70 -9.00 -2.81
CA GLU A 70 -10.02 -9.37 -2.30
C GLU A 70 -11.08 -8.38 -2.80
N ALA A 71 -10.81 -7.08 -2.68
CA ALA A 71 -11.71 -6.04 -3.18
C ALA A 71 -11.93 -6.12 -4.70
N ALA A 72 -10.88 -6.44 -5.47
CA ALA A 72 -10.98 -6.64 -6.91
C ALA A 72 -11.83 -7.87 -7.27
N LEU A 73 -11.72 -8.96 -6.50
CA LEU A 73 -12.53 -10.16 -6.67
C LEU A 73 -14.01 -9.90 -6.38
N ASP A 74 -14.30 -9.20 -5.29
CA ASP A 74 -15.65 -8.78 -4.94
C ASP A 74 -16.27 -7.86 -6.00
N ALA A 75 -15.50 -6.88 -6.49
CA ALA A 75 -15.93 -5.97 -7.55
C ALA A 75 -16.16 -6.69 -8.89
N ALA A 76 -15.42 -7.77 -9.15
CA ALA A 76 -15.55 -8.54 -10.38
C ALA A 76 -16.82 -9.40 -10.42
N ARG A 77 -17.40 -9.72 -9.26
CA ARG A 77 -18.60 -10.57 -9.12
C ARG A 77 -18.49 -11.83 -10.00
N PRO A 78 -17.59 -12.77 -9.65
CA PRO A 78 -17.26 -13.91 -10.51
C PRO A 78 -18.45 -14.82 -10.76
N ASP A 79 -19.42 -14.85 -9.84
CA ASP A 79 -20.63 -15.65 -9.91
C ASP A 79 -21.73 -15.04 -10.82
N GLU A 80 -21.52 -13.82 -11.33
CA GLU A 80 -22.49 -13.12 -12.17
C GLU A 80 -22.11 -13.16 -13.66
N GLY A 81 -22.90 -13.88 -14.45
CA GLY A 81 -22.84 -13.89 -15.91
C GLY A 81 -21.73 -14.78 -16.50
N PRO A 82 -21.36 -14.57 -17.77
CA PRO A 82 -20.37 -15.43 -18.43
C PRO A 82 -18.98 -15.30 -17.79
N ALA A 83 -18.30 -16.44 -17.60
CA ALA A 83 -16.95 -16.48 -17.02
C ALA A 83 -15.94 -15.55 -17.72
N ARG A 84 -16.05 -15.41 -19.05
CA ARG A 84 -15.18 -14.52 -19.84
C ARG A 84 -15.32 -13.06 -19.42
N ASP A 85 -16.52 -12.64 -19.04
CA ASP A 85 -16.80 -11.27 -18.65
C ASP A 85 -16.43 -11.02 -17.19
N ALA A 86 -16.65 -12.01 -16.31
CA ALA A 86 -16.11 -12.01 -14.95
C ALA A 86 -14.59 -11.82 -14.93
N VAL A 87 -13.84 -12.60 -15.73
CA VAL A 87 -12.38 -12.46 -15.85
C VAL A 87 -12.00 -11.07 -16.35
N ARG A 88 -12.74 -10.51 -17.32
CA ARG A 88 -12.47 -9.15 -17.82
C ARG A 88 -12.68 -8.09 -16.74
N ARG A 89 -13.72 -8.22 -15.91
CA ARG A 89 -13.96 -7.31 -14.78
C ARG A 89 -12.85 -7.43 -13.74
N LEU A 90 -12.44 -8.65 -13.40
CA LEU A 90 -11.35 -8.91 -12.48
C LEU A 90 -10.03 -8.29 -12.94
N VAL A 91 -9.64 -8.52 -14.19
CA VAL A 91 -8.41 -7.94 -14.77
C VAL A 91 -8.45 -6.41 -14.74
N ARG A 92 -9.61 -5.79 -14.96
CA ARG A 92 -9.76 -4.33 -14.85
C ARG A 92 -9.70 -3.84 -13.40
N ALA A 93 -10.28 -4.60 -12.47
CA ALA A 93 -10.29 -4.25 -11.06
C ALA A 93 -8.92 -4.37 -10.40
N ILE A 94 -8.08 -5.33 -10.85
CA ILE A 94 -6.74 -5.55 -10.31
C ILE A 94 -5.66 -4.65 -10.92
N GLU A 95 -5.93 -4.04 -12.08
CA GLU A 95 -4.95 -3.22 -12.82
C GLU A 95 -4.28 -2.11 -11.97
N PRO A 96 -5.02 -1.36 -11.13
CA PRO A 96 -4.41 -0.36 -10.25
C PRO A 96 -3.43 -0.94 -9.21
N ALA A 97 -3.63 -2.18 -8.79
CA ALA A 97 -2.80 -2.87 -7.80
C ALA A 97 -1.64 -3.65 -8.43
N ALA A 98 -1.63 -3.85 -9.75
CA ALA A 98 -0.68 -4.72 -10.46
C ALA A 98 0.79 -4.34 -10.20
N GLY A 99 1.09 -3.04 -10.09
CA GLY A 99 2.43 -2.56 -9.80
C GLY A 99 2.93 -2.92 -8.40
N LEU A 100 2.05 -2.89 -7.41
CA LEU A 100 2.38 -3.31 -6.05
C LEU A 100 2.56 -4.83 -6.00
N LEU A 101 1.67 -5.59 -6.63
CA LEU A 101 1.74 -7.06 -6.69
C LEU A 101 3.03 -7.54 -7.37
N SER A 102 3.46 -6.88 -8.45
CA SER A 102 4.73 -7.16 -9.14
C SER A 102 5.94 -6.95 -8.22
N PHE A 103 5.95 -5.86 -7.44
CA PHE A 103 6.98 -5.60 -6.44
C PHE A 103 7.01 -6.70 -5.36
N LEU A 104 5.86 -7.04 -4.79
CA LEU A 104 5.76 -8.05 -3.72
C LEU A 104 6.19 -9.44 -4.21
N TYR A 105 5.85 -9.81 -5.44
CA TYR A 105 6.28 -11.08 -6.03
C TYR A 105 7.80 -11.16 -6.20
N THR A 106 8.45 -10.03 -6.51
CA THR A 106 9.91 -9.97 -6.69
C THR A 106 10.65 -10.00 -5.34
N GLU A 107 10.17 -9.26 -4.33
CA GLU A 107 10.81 -9.24 -3.00
C GLU A 107 10.64 -10.57 -2.24
N ASN A 108 9.53 -11.30 -2.44
CA ASN A 108 9.30 -12.60 -1.77
C ASN A 108 10.12 -13.76 -2.39
N GLN A 109 10.89 -13.51 -3.46
CA GLN A 109 11.78 -14.52 -4.07
C GLN A 109 13.25 -14.40 -3.64
N LEU A 110 13.59 -13.42 -2.81
CA LEU A 110 14.95 -13.17 -2.27
C LEU A 110 15.06 -13.59 -0.81
#